data_AF-A0A9P9LA96-F1
#
_entry.id   AF-A0A9P9LA96-F1
#
_cell.length_a   1.000
_cell.length_b   1.000
_cell.length_c   1.000
_cell.angle_alpha   90.00
_cell.angle_beta   90.00
_cell.angle_gamma   90.00
#
_symmetry.space_group_name_H-M   'P 1'
#
loop_
_entity.id
_entity.type
_entity.pdbx_description
1 polymer ?
#
loop_
_entity_poly.entity_id
_entity_poly.type
_entity_poly.pdbx_seq_one_letter_code
_entity_poly.pdbx_strand_id
1 'polypeptide(L)'
;MATHLSAALQTFSGDPNLKKYLPEAIGKLGRYYSAPTELVCAARDRECRVFQRVLVEPFRIEVPVSIPEANCKIHAEIQLLFLYELHPGRPQPRVICSSKSACYLCNLFFHLYGGFHVPRTHGRLYDKWILPHWLDIPVERHLNLAVISTQLRQR
;
A
#
# COMPACT_ATOMS: atom_id res chain seq x y z
N MET A 1 -9.91 -20.44 -12.20
CA MET A 1 -10.00 -21.28 -10.97
C MET A 1 -10.79 -20.64 -9.80
N ALA A 2 -11.60 -19.59 -10.00
CA ALA A 2 -12.30 -18.92 -8.88
C ALA A 2 -13.72 -19.46 -8.58
N THR A 3 -14.22 -20.45 -9.33
CA THR A 3 -15.61 -20.93 -9.24
C THR A 3 -15.86 -21.93 -8.10
N HIS A 4 -14.84 -22.64 -7.61
CA HIS A 4 -15.02 -23.69 -6.59
C HIS A 4 -15.06 -23.17 -5.14
N LEU A 5 -14.31 -22.12 -4.82
CA LEU A 5 -14.20 -21.64 -3.45
C LEU A 5 -15.46 -20.91 -2.98
N SER A 6 -16.05 -20.06 -3.83
CA SER A 6 -17.27 -19.33 -3.48
C SER A 6 -18.43 -20.29 -3.21
N ALA A 7 -18.60 -21.31 -4.06
CA ALA A 7 -19.58 -22.36 -3.85
C ALA A 7 -19.33 -23.16 -2.56
N ALA A 8 -18.08 -23.59 -2.31
CA ALA A 8 -17.71 -24.31 -1.09
C ALA A 8 -17.94 -23.49 0.19
N LEU A 9 -17.72 -22.17 0.13
CA LEU A 9 -18.00 -21.26 1.23
C LEU A 9 -19.51 -21.10 1.46
N GLN A 10 -20.33 -21.06 0.40
CA GLN A 10 -21.78 -20.99 0.55
C GLN A 10 -22.33 -22.21 1.31
N THR A 11 -21.82 -23.41 0.99
CA THR A 11 -22.21 -24.67 1.64
C THR A 11 -21.52 -24.93 2.98
N PHE A 12 -20.58 -24.09 3.41
CA PHE A 12 -19.88 -24.25 4.69
C PHE A 12 -20.85 -24.08 5.86
N SER A 13 -20.98 -25.13 6.67
CA SER A 13 -21.87 -25.24 7.85
C SER A 13 -21.14 -25.11 9.19
N GLY A 14 -19.83 -24.85 9.18
CA GLY A 14 -19.03 -24.63 10.39
C GLY A 14 -19.22 -23.23 10.99
N ASP A 15 -18.30 -22.83 11.88
CA ASP A 15 -18.37 -21.55 12.61
C ASP A 15 -18.66 -20.35 11.66
N PRO A 16 -19.76 -19.61 11.88
CA PRO A 16 -20.12 -18.46 11.06
C PRO A 16 -19.07 -17.34 11.08
N ASN A 17 -18.30 -17.20 12.17
CA ASN A 17 -17.16 -16.28 12.20
C ASN A 17 -16.08 -16.76 11.22
N LEU A 18 -15.74 -18.04 11.24
CA LEU A 18 -14.75 -18.60 10.32
C LEU A 18 -15.19 -18.44 8.85
N LYS A 19 -16.47 -18.66 8.54
CA LYS A 19 -17.06 -18.44 7.21
C LYS A 19 -16.85 -17.01 6.70
N LYS A 20 -16.89 -16.01 7.60
CA LYS A 20 -16.64 -14.60 7.29
C LYS A 20 -15.16 -14.31 7.01
N TYR A 21 -14.22 -14.94 7.72
CA TYR A 21 -12.78 -14.68 7.59
C TYR A 21 -12.10 -15.48 6.48
N LEU A 22 -12.60 -16.67 6.15
CA LEU A 22 -12.01 -17.58 5.16
C LEU A 22 -11.80 -16.95 3.77
N PRO A 23 -12.74 -16.20 3.17
CA PRO A 23 -12.53 -15.57 1.86
C PRO A 23 -11.33 -14.62 1.88
N GLU A 24 -11.18 -13.82 2.94
CA GLU A 24 -10.08 -12.86 3.09
C GLU A 24 -8.75 -13.59 3.29
N ALA A 25 -8.72 -14.59 4.18
CA ALA A 25 -7.52 -15.37 4.48
C ALA A 25 -7.02 -16.17 3.27
N ILE A 26 -7.91 -16.86 2.56
CA ILE A 26 -7.57 -17.62 1.35
C ILE A 26 -7.17 -16.68 0.23
N GLY A 27 -7.89 -15.55 0.06
CA GLY A 27 -7.48 -14.51 -0.88
C GLY A 27 -6.09 -13.96 -0.57
N LYS A 28 -5.73 -13.83 0.72
CA LYS A 28 -4.40 -13.39 1.15
C LYS A 28 -3.32 -14.43 0.82
N LEU A 29 -3.56 -15.70 1.16
CA LEU A 29 -2.64 -16.80 0.84
C LEU A 29 -2.44 -16.98 -0.67
N GLY A 30 -3.54 -16.97 -1.44
CA GLY A 30 -3.49 -17.06 -2.89
C GLY A 30 -2.64 -15.95 -3.51
N ARG A 31 -2.71 -14.73 -3.00
CA ARG A 31 -1.87 -13.61 -3.45
C ARG A 31 -0.41 -13.75 -3.04
N TYR A 32 -0.14 -14.18 -1.81
CA TYR A 32 1.22 -14.46 -1.38
C TYR A 32 1.84 -15.64 -2.11
N TYR A 33 1.04 -16.53 -2.67
CA TYR A 33 1.52 -17.62 -3.52
C TYR A 33 1.69 -17.16 -4.97
N SER A 34 0.72 -16.41 -5.52
CA SER A 34 0.78 -15.96 -6.92
C SER A 34 1.94 -15.00 -7.15
N ALA A 35 2.17 -14.04 -6.25
CA ALA A 35 3.26 -13.08 -6.39
C ALA A 35 4.65 -13.74 -6.56
N PRO A 36 5.15 -14.59 -5.64
CA PRO A 36 6.44 -15.24 -5.82
C PRO A 36 6.44 -16.20 -7.01
N THR A 37 5.34 -16.88 -7.33
CA THR A 37 5.26 -17.73 -8.52
C THR A 37 5.43 -16.90 -9.81
N GLU A 38 4.71 -15.79 -9.94
CA GLU A 38 4.83 -14.87 -11.08
C GLU A 38 6.23 -14.26 -11.16
N LEU A 39 6.81 -13.85 -10.02
CA LEU A 39 8.19 -13.37 -9.95
C LEU A 39 9.19 -14.44 -10.41
N VAL A 40 9.05 -15.69 -9.95
CA VAL A 40 9.93 -16.80 -10.37
C VAL A 40 9.76 -17.11 -11.86
N CYS A 41 8.53 -17.11 -12.38
CA CYS A 41 8.25 -17.31 -13.80
C CYS A 41 8.91 -16.21 -14.64
N ALA A 42 8.68 -14.93 -14.33
CA ALA A 42 9.28 -13.83 -15.07
C ALA A 42 10.80 -13.71 -14.84
N ALA A 43 11.37 -14.27 -13.77
CA ALA A 43 12.83 -14.36 -13.58
C ALA A 43 13.48 -15.47 -14.41
N ARG A 44 12.71 -16.51 -14.75
CA ARG A 44 13.17 -17.63 -15.57
C ARG A 44 12.89 -17.45 -17.06
N ASP A 45 12.06 -16.48 -17.42
CA ASP A 45 11.75 -16.13 -18.80
C ASP A 45 12.98 -15.50 -19.48
N ARG A 46 13.40 -16.09 -20.60
CA ARG A 46 14.61 -15.69 -21.34
C ARG A 46 14.39 -14.44 -22.21
N GLU A 47 13.14 -14.18 -22.57
CA GLU A 47 12.72 -13.03 -23.38
C GLU A 47 12.30 -11.86 -22.47
N CYS A 48 11.73 -12.16 -21.31
CA CYS A 48 11.21 -11.18 -20.35
C CYS A 48 12.26 -10.82 -19.28
N ARG A 49 13.15 -9.87 -19.60
CA ARG A 49 14.24 -9.41 -18.74
C ARG A 49 13.82 -8.49 -17.56
N VAL A 50 12.61 -8.66 -17.03
CA VAL A 50 12.00 -7.74 -16.03
C VAL A 50 12.82 -7.65 -14.74
N PHE A 51 13.49 -8.73 -14.34
CA PHE A 51 14.26 -8.80 -13.10
C PHE A 51 15.77 -8.64 -13.27
N GLN A 52 16.21 -7.92 -14.30
CA GLN A 52 17.64 -7.59 -14.42
C GLN A 52 18.13 -6.57 -13.38
N ARG A 53 17.21 -5.80 -12.78
CA ARG A 53 17.53 -4.73 -11.82
C ARG A 53 16.54 -4.70 -10.65
N VAL A 54 16.46 -5.80 -9.92
CA VAL A 54 15.71 -5.82 -8.65
C VAL A 54 16.61 -5.30 -7.55
N LEU A 55 16.28 -4.13 -7.02
CA LEU A 55 16.94 -3.55 -5.87
C LEU A 55 16.11 -3.87 -4.63
N VAL A 56 16.67 -4.66 -3.71
CA VAL A 56 16.08 -4.94 -2.40
C VAL A 56 16.87 -4.17 -1.36
N GLU A 57 16.26 -3.13 -0.80
CA GLU A 57 16.87 -2.32 0.26
C GLU A 57 16.04 -2.42 1.53
N PRO A 58 16.65 -2.67 2.71
CA PRO A 58 15.96 -2.40 3.96
C PRO A 58 15.73 -0.90 4.07
N PHE A 59 14.50 -0.50 4.37
CA PHE A 59 14.19 0.90 4.63
C PHE A 59 13.71 1.08 6.06
N ARG A 60 14.11 2.21 6.67
CA ARG A 60 13.62 2.68 7.96
C ARG A 60 13.27 4.14 7.80
N ILE A 61 12.09 4.51 8.25
CA ILE A 61 11.69 5.91 8.36
C ILE A 61 11.87 6.27 9.82
N GLU A 62 12.71 7.25 10.10
CA GLU A 62 12.88 7.78 11.43
C GLU A 62 11.57 8.47 11.84
N VAL A 63 10.93 7.88 12.84
CA VAL A 63 9.72 8.41 13.46
C VAL A 63 10.17 9.14 14.72
N PRO A 64 9.98 10.46 14.84
CA PRO A 64 10.37 11.21 16.03
C PRO A 64 9.69 10.65 17.26
N VAL A 65 10.44 10.61 18.36
CA VAL A 65 10.01 10.10 19.67
C VAL A 65 8.82 10.90 20.23
N SER A 66 8.60 12.11 19.72
CA SER A 66 7.65 13.10 20.25
C SER A 66 6.22 12.99 19.71
N ILE A 67 5.84 11.95 18.96
CA ILE A 67 4.43 11.78 18.55
C ILE A 67 3.64 11.25 19.75
N PRO A 68 2.85 12.10 20.43
CA PRO A 68 2.02 11.66 21.52
C PRO A 68 0.84 10.86 20.94
N GLU A 69 0.31 9.96 21.75
CA GLU A 69 -0.82 9.06 21.47
C GLU A 69 -0.42 7.75 20.78
N ALA A 70 -0.28 6.72 21.62
CA ALA A 70 0.09 5.32 21.33
C ALA A 70 -0.72 4.61 20.22
N ASN A 71 -1.65 5.29 19.56
CA ASN A 71 -2.62 4.74 18.65
C ASN A 71 -2.56 5.29 17.23
N CYS A 72 -2.04 6.49 16.97
CA CYS A 72 -1.94 7.00 15.61
C CYS A 72 -0.84 6.27 14.82
N LYS A 73 -1.11 5.96 13.55
CA LYS A 73 -0.21 5.20 12.68
C LYS A 73 -0.15 5.84 11.30
N ILE A 74 1.07 6.17 10.87
CA ILE A 74 1.31 6.40 9.45
C ILE A 74 1.32 5.05 8.76
N HIS A 75 0.48 4.91 7.74
CA HIS A 75 0.45 3.71 6.93
C HIS A 75 1.68 3.57 6.03
N ALA A 76 2.05 2.34 5.69
CA ALA A 76 3.24 2.04 4.88
C ALA A 76 3.20 2.71 3.50
N GLU A 77 2.02 2.86 2.88
CA GLU A 77 1.89 3.52 1.58
C GLU A 77 2.31 5.00 1.65
N ILE A 78 1.88 5.71 2.72
CA ILE A 78 2.22 7.12 2.93
C ILE A 78 3.69 7.30 3.25
N GLN A 79 4.21 6.41 4.10
CA GLN A 79 5.64 6.31 4.40
C GLN A 79 6.50 6.20 3.13
N LEU A 80 6.14 5.30 2.20
CA LEU A 80 6.86 5.14 0.93
C LEU A 80 6.70 6.34 0.00
N LEU A 81 5.50 6.94 -0.08
CA LEU A 81 5.29 8.14 -0.90
C LEU A 81 6.26 9.25 -0.47
N PHE A 82 6.29 9.57 0.82
CA PHE A 82 7.14 10.63 1.33
C PHE A 82 8.62 10.30 1.21
N LEU A 83 9.04 9.04 1.35
CA LEU A 83 10.42 8.65 1.09
C LEU A 83 10.89 9.12 -0.28
N TYR A 84 10.11 8.91 -1.33
CA TYR A 84 10.49 9.33 -2.68
C TYR A 84 10.37 10.84 -2.89
N GLU A 85 9.39 11.50 -2.26
CA GLU A 85 9.28 12.97 -2.35
C GLU A 85 10.45 13.70 -1.67
N LEU A 86 10.98 13.14 -0.58
CA LEU A 86 12.11 13.71 0.16
C LEU A 86 13.47 13.43 -0.50
N HIS A 87 13.52 12.50 -1.46
CA HIS A 87 14.77 12.06 -2.09
C HIS A 87 14.63 12.09 -3.61
N PRO A 88 14.55 13.28 -4.23
CA PRO A 88 14.31 13.42 -5.68
C PRO A 88 15.41 12.80 -6.56
N GLY A 89 16.60 12.55 -6.00
CA GLY A 89 17.68 11.83 -6.70
C GLY A 89 17.47 10.30 -6.79
N ARG A 90 16.47 9.74 -6.11
CA ARG A 90 16.17 8.30 -6.18
C ARG A 90 15.24 8.00 -7.37
N PRO A 91 15.44 6.88 -8.09
CA PRO A 91 14.50 6.45 -9.12
C PRO A 91 13.09 6.26 -8.56
N GLN A 92 12.12 7.02 -9.09
CA GLN A 92 10.75 7.01 -8.61
C GLN A 92 9.97 5.81 -9.20
N PRO A 93 9.34 4.97 -8.37
CA PRO A 93 8.50 3.89 -8.87
C PRO A 93 7.20 4.45 -9.46
N ARG A 94 6.64 3.75 -10.45
CA ARG A 94 5.30 4.08 -10.98
C ARG A 94 4.17 3.64 -10.06
N VAL A 95 4.43 2.61 -9.24
CA VAL A 95 3.44 1.95 -8.39
C VAL A 95 4.00 1.81 -6.99
N ILE A 96 3.22 2.19 -5.98
CA ILE A 96 3.51 1.92 -4.56
C ILE A 96 2.40 1.03 -4.02
N CYS A 97 2.78 -0.05 -3.35
CA CYS A 97 1.85 -0.91 -2.64
C CYS A 97 2.51 -1.59 -1.45
N SER A 98 1.71 -1.96 -0.46
CA SER A 98 2.13 -2.79 0.66
C SER A 98 1.57 -4.22 0.52
N SER A 99 1.87 -5.09 1.48
CA SER A 99 1.31 -6.44 1.52
C SER A 99 -0.22 -6.46 1.81
N LYS A 100 -0.80 -5.31 2.16
CA LYS A 100 -2.24 -5.08 2.27
C LYS A 100 -2.69 -4.13 1.15
N SER A 101 -3.94 -4.26 0.71
CA SER A 101 -4.54 -3.24 -0.15
C SER A 101 -4.55 -1.89 0.60
N ALA A 102 -4.51 -0.77 -0.12
CA ALA A 102 -4.54 0.52 0.52
C ALA A 102 -5.87 0.79 1.24
N CYS A 103 -5.81 1.53 2.34
CA CYS A 103 -7.01 2.04 2.99
C CYS A 103 -7.66 3.17 2.18
N TYR A 104 -8.86 3.61 2.59
CA TYR A 104 -9.55 4.70 1.91
C TYR A 104 -8.69 5.96 1.82
N LEU A 105 -8.10 6.40 2.96
CA LEU A 105 -7.28 7.62 3.01
C LEU A 105 -5.97 7.50 2.24
N CYS A 106 -5.28 6.35 2.30
CA CYS A 106 -4.12 6.11 1.44
C CYS A 106 -4.51 6.19 -0.04
N ASN A 107 -5.58 5.51 -0.45
CA ASN A 107 -6.01 5.52 -1.86
C ASN A 107 -6.41 6.93 -2.32
N LEU A 108 -7.18 7.65 -1.50
CA LEU A 108 -7.58 9.03 -1.77
C LEU A 108 -6.37 9.95 -1.89
N PHE A 109 -5.42 9.86 -0.95
CA PHE A 109 -4.21 10.69 -0.98
C PHE A 109 -3.41 10.48 -2.27
N PHE A 110 -3.18 9.22 -2.66
CA PHE A 110 -2.47 8.89 -3.89
C PHE A 110 -3.21 9.39 -5.13
N HIS A 111 -4.54 9.30 -5.15
CA HIS A 111 -5.35 9.81 -6.25
C HIS A 111 -5.26 11.33 -6.41
N LEU A 112 -5.29 12.08 -5.30
CA LEU A 112 -5.13 13.54 -5.31
C LEU A 112 -3.68 13.96 -5.63
N TYR A 113 -2.70 13.18 -5.16
CA TYR A 113 -1.28 13.44 -5.41
C TYR A 113 -0.88 13.19 -6.88
N GLY A 114 -1.41 12.13 -7.51
CA GLY A 114 -1.26 11.88 -8.95
C GLY A 114 0.11 11.38 -9.42
N GLY A 115 1.18 11.47 -8.62
CA GLY A 115 2.52 11.03 -9.04
C GLY A 115 2.82 9.53 -8.83
N PHE A 116 1.95 8.79 -8.14
CA PHE A 116 2.11 7.35 -7.92
C PHE A 116 0.77 6.62 -8.09
N HIS A 117 0.82 5.39 -8.57
CA HIS A 117 -0.36 4.53 -8.63
C HIS A 117 -0.41 3.55 -7.45
N VAL A 118 -1.62 3.33 -6.93
CA VAL A 118 -1.92 2.25 -5.97
C VAL A 118 -2.83 1.25 -6.67
N PRO A 119 -2.44 -0.03 -6.76
CA PRO A 119 -3.15 -0.99 -7.61
C PRO A 119 -4.50 -1.43 -7.04
N ARG A 120 -4.67 -1.40 -5.71
CA ARG A 120 -5.88 -1.89 -5.03
C ARG A 120 -6.14 -1.13 -3.74
N THR A 121 -7.42 -0.92 -3.45
CA THR A 121 -7.91 -0.43 -2.16
C THR A 121 -8.92 -1.40 -1.55
N HIS A 122 -8.96 -1.50 -0.23
CA HIS A 122 -10.04 -2.17 0.50
C HIS A 122 -11.07 -1.16 1.05
N GLY A 123 -10.90 0.14 0.80
CA GLY A 123 -11.90 1.18 1.11
C GLY A 123 -12.21 1.44 2.59
N ARG A 124 -11.47 0.85 3.52
CA ARG A 124 -11.72 1.02 4.96
C ARG A 124 -11.09 2.32 5.44
N LEU A 125 -11.85 3.10 6.19
CA LEU A 125 -11.38 4.27 6.90
C LEU A 125 -10.80 3.85 8.26
N TYR A 126 -9.64 4.40 8.61
CA TYR A 126 -9.01 4.19 9.92
C TYR A 126 -8.95 5.53 10.65
N ASP A 127 -9.57 5.58 11.82
CA ASP A 127 -9.58 6.70 12.76
C ASP A 127 -8.17 7.12 13.21
N LYS A 128 -7.27 6.14 13.28
CA LYS A 128 -5.87 6.29 13.71
C LYS A 128 -4.91 6.68 12.58
N TRP A 129 -5.41 6.89 11.36
CA TRP A 129 -4.57 7.23 10.23
C TRP A 129 -4.08 8.68 10.35
N ILE A 130 -2.77 8.89 10.18
CA ILE A 130 -2.17 10.23 10.22
C ILE A 130 -1.18 10.44 9.07
N LEU A 131 -0.99 11.71 8.70
CA LEU A 131 0.12 12.14 7.88
C LEU A 131 1.37 12.39 8.76
N PRO A 132 2.58 12.22 8.20
CA PRO A 132 3.80 12.64 8.86
C PRO A 132 3.80 14.17 9.00
N HIS A 133 3.73 14.68 10.23
CA HIS A 133 3.79 16.13 10.50
C HIS A 133 5.21 16.64 10.74
N TRP A 134 6.19 15.74 10.80
CA TRP A 134 7.59 16.02 11.13
C TRP A 134 8.54 15.93 9.94
N LEU A 135 8.01 15.76 8.73
CA LEU A 135 8.86 15.67 7.55
C LEU A 135 9.24 17.06 7.07
N ASP A 136 10.54 17.26 6.85
CA ASP A 136 11.08 18.45 6.20
C ASP A 136 10.88 18.31 4.69
N ILE A 137 9.73 18.79 4.20
CA ILE A 137 9.35 18.68 2.80
C ILE A 137 10.17 19.71 1.99
N PRO A 138 10.84 19.32 0.88
CA PRO A 138 11.51 20.27 0.02
C PRO A 138 10.57 21.38 -0.45
N VAL A 139 11.07 22.62 -0.50
CA VAL A 139 10.25 23.80 -0.84
C VAL A 139 9.54 23.63 -2.19
N GLU A 140 10.19 22.97 -3.15
CA GLU A 140 9.58 22.71 -4.47
C GLU A 140 8.33 21.82 -4.39
N ARG A 141 8.19 21.00 -3.34
CA ARG A 141 7.08 20.06 -3.13
C ARG A 141 5.96 20.64 -2.27
N HIS A 142 6.18 21.77 -1.59
CA HIS A 142 5.18 22.40 -0.72
C HIS A 142 3.88 22.73 -1.44
N LEU A 143 3.93 23.29 -2.65
CA LEU A 143 2.73 23.65 -3.39
C LEU A 143 1.86 22.42 -3.71
N ASN A 144 2.49 21.34 -4.19
CA ASN A 144 1.79 20.10 -4.52
C ASN A 144 1.11 19.49 -3.27
N LEU A 145 1.82 19.49 -2.14
CA LEU A 145 1.30 18.91 -0.89
C LEU A 145 0.28 19.81 -0.18
N ALA A 146 0.41 21.14 -0.30
CA ALA A 146 -0.55 22.10 0.25
C ALA A 146 -1.91 22.02 -0.46
N VAL A 147 -1.91 21.86 -1.79
CA VAL A 147 -3.15 21.67 -2.58
C VAL A 147 -3.90 20.42 -2.11
N ILE A 148 -3.18 19.30 -1.94
CA ILE A 148 -3.77 18.03 -1.47
C ILE A 148 -4.36 18.18 -0.06
N SER A 149 -3.62 18.81 0.85
CA SER A 149 -4.09 19.07 2.22
C SER A 149 -5.38 19.91 2.23
N THR A 150 -5.47 20.89 1.33
CA THR A 150 -6.66 21.75 1.21
C THR A 150 -7.85 20.96 0.68
N GLN A 151 -7.65 20.12 -0.34
CA GLN A 151 -8.71 19.29 -0.92
C GLN A 151 -9.24 18.23 0.06
N LEU A 152 -8.36 17.69 0.91
CA LEU A 152 -8.76 16.74 1.95
C LEU A 152 -9.62 17.38 3.06
N ARG A 153 -9.47 18.69 3.30
CA ARG A 153 -10.27 19.41 4.32
C ARG A 153 -11.68 19.79 3.83
N GLN A 154 -11.93 19.78 2.52
CA GLN A 154 -13.19 20.22 1.92
C GLN A 154 -14.17 19.07 1.65
N ARG A 155 -13.82 17.83 2.00
CA ARG A 155 -14.65 16.63 1.79
C ARG A 155 -14.92 15.93 3.11
#